data_AF-A0A0D8XF34-F1
#
_entry.id   AF-A0A0D8XF34-F1
#
_cell.length_a   1.000
_cell.length_b   1.000
_cell.length_c   1.000
_cell.angle_alpha   90.00
_cell.angle_beta   90.00
_cell.angle_gamma   90.00
#
_symmetry.space_group_name_H-M   'P 1'
#
loop_
_entity.id
_entity.type
_entity.pdbx_description
1 polymer ?
#
loop_
_entity_poly.entity_id
_entity_poly.type
_entity_poly.pdbx_seq_one_letter_code
_entity_poly.pdbx_strand_id
1 'polypeptide(L)'
;MTSALDWKAIRSDIVTKRFAFLGKYPPCPWYLRLKEEFVTMIDVSPEEQEHFMNDEVRMFLAGYETENIRFTYNDDEDSPVGLKVNPSLDPFMRSAVERFKKIFINIWYIRVYGYALKHDRSYSMTARAVADDIITRFNTLLRPIIEAIDYDLADFGLNTLSRTVATVQSSIKIYANVIIAIKKDRLIGGQVLTMLFNLRENVVVTKDMNDLQEIFMVAWKIFATRVGAWVEQGLLNDSELEFIIWPTTALSPSACSIILANSSEKLDSKDYILIEELCPSFLLSLLPSIVKCGYYNNMMSEANMTEGKISTNWSDLNVTQLQRKVHELEKNKSAVVLKYLRNRMSFDCAIRDVMMLLLEGREIHTLLKFCQKESILDRPIEEISKQQLRRVSDMFIKGLSGKFPFVSNFSICSSSVCVFEELRSSSLINDAPCEPLKPIKKILLLDLLTLTYSPPPKMDKLIPPHIVQMYTFVFRLYMQLCASISCLSDGLFELGLSRNSSSFPRAAILSALYRNVVDLTIELTDAVSRSTTNFVNEMTGSESIDAVLKLQKDVVFQIFAKQGKDYFRSQLALYGRESGLNQWRKLAYMMRLVHLVSQMGVTGLLYSTTLTEDYYVILEDVESMELTE
;
A
#
# COMPACT_ATOMS: atom_id res chain seq x y z
N MET A 1 -19.44 6.06 16.41
CA MET A 1 -19.35 5.13 15.26
C MET A 1 -19.88 5.85 14.04
N THR A 2 -19.02 6.60 13.37
CA THR A 2 -19.34 7.41 12.19
C THR A 2 -19.49 6.49 10.98
N SER A 3 -20.66 6.52 10.35
CA SER A 3 -21.01 5.72 9.17
C SER A 3 -20.05 6.00 8.03
N ALA A 4 -19.11 5.07 7.80
CA ALA A 4 -18.34 5.03 6.57
C ALA A 4 -19.33 4.94 5.40
N LEU A 5 -19.39 5.98 4.57
CA LEU A 5 -20.01 5.89 3.26
C LEU A 5 -19.14 4.94 2.43
N ASP A 6 -19.56 3.69 2.49
CA ASP A 6 -18.92 2.48 1.99
C ASP A 6 -18.85 2.53 0.45
N TRP A 7 -17.67 2.29 -0.11
CA TRP A 7 -17.44 2.20 -1.56
C TRP A 7 -18.43 1.21 -2.23
N LYS A 8 -18.99 0.25 -1.48
CA LYS A 8 -20.07 -0.65 -1.93
C LYS A 8 -21.34 0.11 -2.33
N ALA A 9 -21.71 1.18 -1.62
CA ALA A 9 -22.88 1.99 -1.96
C ALA A 9 -22.66 2.77 -3.28
N ILE A 10 -21.46 3.35 -3.43
CA ILE A 10 -21.04 4.04 -4.66
C ILE A 10 -21.08 3.06 -5.84
N ARG A 11 -20.48 1.87 -5.67
CA ARG A 11 -20.54 0.80 -6.67
C ARG A 11 -21.96 0.46 -7.05
N SER A 12 -22.82 0.21 -6.05
CA SER A 12 -24.21 -0.19 -6.28
C SER A 12 -24.95 0.83 -7.12
N ASP A 13 -24.82 2.12 -6.81
CA ASP A 13 -25.48 3.19 -7.58
C ASP A 13 -25.01 3.21 -9.05
N ILE A 14 -23.70 3.08 -9.29
CA ILE A 14 -23.12 3.06 -10.64
C ILE A 14 -23.60 1.84 -11.42
N VAL A 15 -23.53 0.65 -10.83
CA VAL A 15 -23.89 -0.61 -11.48
C VAL A 15 -25.40 -0.64 -11.77
N THR A 16 -26.24 -0.24 -10.81
CA THR A 16 -27.69 -0.18 -11.01
C THR A 16 -28.07 0.77 -12.14
N LYS A 17 -27.46 1.96 -12.21
CA LYS A 17 -27.68 2.91 -13.32
C LYS A 17 -27.22 2.33 -14.66
N ARG A 18 -26.05 1.69 -14.68
CA ARG A 18 -25.47 1.09 -15.88
C ARG A 18 -26.34 -0.02 -16.47
N PHE A 19 -27.00 -0.81 -15.64
CA PHE A 19 -27.86 -1.92 -16.07
C PHE A 19 -29.37 -1.64 -15.97
N ALA A 20 -29.77 -0.39 -15.70
CA ALA A 20 -31.19 -0.02 -15.55
C ALA A 20 -32.04 -0.36 -16.78
N PHE A 21 -31.44 -0.33 -17.98
CA PHE A 21 -32.11 -0.65 -19.24
C PHE A 21 -32.59 -2.12 -19.34
N LEU A 22 -32.09 -3.01 -18.49
CA LEU A 22 -32.52 -4.42 -18.45
C LEU A 22 -33.85 -4.63 -17.69
N GLY A 23 -34.36 -3.59 -17.01
CA GLY A 23 -35.62 -3.67 -16.24
C GLY A 23 -35.53 -4.52 -14.97
N LYS A 24 -36.68 -4.81 -14.37
CA LYS A 24 -36.78 -5.72 -13.21
C LYS A 24 -36.68 -7.16 -13.70
N TYR A 25 -35.90 -7.99 -13.01
CA TYR A 25 -35.85 -9.42 -13.31
C TYR A 25 -37.13 -10.15 -12.83
N PRO A 26 -37.49 -11.31 -13.41
CA PRO A 26 -38.74 -12.00 -13.10
C PRO A 26 -38.84 -12.44 -11.63
N PRO A 27 -40.07 -12.67 -11.10
CA PRO A 27 -40.23 -13.20 -9.76
C PRO A 27 -39.64 -14.62 -9.66
N CYS A 28 -39.18 -14.98 -8.45
CA CYS A 28 -38.62 -16.30 -8.20
C CYS A 28 -39.70 -17.38 -8.42
N PRO A 29 -39.46 -18.40 -9.25
CA PRO A 29 -40.46 -19.43 -9.54
C PRO A 29 -40.53 -20.53 -8.47
N TRP A 30 -39.63 -20.52 -7.50
CA TRP A 30 -39.48 -21.60 -6.52
C TRP A 30 -40.26 -21.32 -5.24
N TYR A 31 -40.83 -22.38 -4.65
CA TYR A 31 -41.54 -22.33 -3.36
C TYR A 31 -42.60 -21.22 -3.30
N LEU A 32 -43.45 -21.15 -4.33
CA LEU A 32 -44.60 -20.26 -4.35
C LEU A 32 -45.56 -20.64 -3.21
N ARG A 33 -45.82 -19.69 -2.31
CA ARG A 33 -46.60 -19.93 -1.10
C ARG A 33 -48.04 -20.34 -1.41
N LEU A 34 -48.47 -21.48 -0.87
CA LEU A 34 -49.86 -21.90 -0.90
C LEU A 34 -50.64 -21.24 0.24
N LYS A 35 -51.72 -20.52 -0.10
CA LYS A 35 -52.51 -19.73 0.87
C LYS A 35 -53.70 -20.48 1.47
N GLU A 36 -54.05 -21.62 0.90
CA GLU A 36 -55.21 -22.41 1.33
C GLU A 36 -54.93 -23.11 2.66
N GLU A 37 -55.94 -23.57 3.39
CA GLU A 37 -55.70 -24.37 4.60
C GLU A 37 -55.28 -25.81 4.24
N PHE A 38 -54.88 -26.61 5.23
CA PHE A 38 -54.63 -28.03 4.99
C PHE A 38 -55.94 -28.77 4.80
N VAL A 39 -56.04 -29.58 3.75
CA VAL A 39 -57.18 -30.48 3.56
C VAL A 39 -57.09 -31.62 4.58
N THR A 40 -58.21 -31.96 5.23
CA THR A 40 -58.25 -33.08 6.17
C THR A 40 -58.22 -34.41 5.38
N MET A 41 -57.29 -35.31 5.71
CA MET A 41 -57.28 -36.64 5.10
C MET A 41 -58.30 -37.54 5.80
N ILE A 42 -59.23 -38.08 5.02
CA ILE A 42 -60.33 -38.95 5.48
C ILE A 42 -60.16 -40.29 4.77
N ASP A 43 -60.23 -41.40 5.50
CA ASP A 43 -60.21 -42.78 4.97
C ASP A 43 -58.96 -43.18 4.15
N VAL A 44 -57.78 -42.61 4.44
CA VAL A 44 -56.50 -42.95 3.78
C VAL A 44 -55.65 -43.86 4.67
N SER A 45 -55.23 -45.03 4.15
CA SER A 45 -54.42 -45.98 4.93
C SER A 45 -53.00 -45.43 5.21
N PRO A 46 -52.29 -45.88 6.25
CA PRO A 46 -50.91 -45.48 6.51
C PRO A 46 -49.95 -45.74 5.33
N GLU A 47 -50.16 -46.84 4.59
CA GLU A 47 -49.37 -47.19 3.41
C GLU A 47 -49.62 -46.22 2.24
N GLU A 48 -50.88 -45.85 2.02
CA GLU A 48 -51.25 -44.82 1.04
C GLU A 48 -50.69 -43.45 1.44
N GLN A 49 -50.75 -43.10 2.73
CA GLN A 49 -50.11 -41.88 3.25
C GLN A 49 -48.59 -41.90 3.01
N GLU A 50 -47.90 -43.02 3.23
CA GLU A 50 -46.46 -43.11 2.93
C GLU A 50 -46.17 -42.90 1.44
N HIS A 51 -47.01 -43.44 0.54
CA HIS A 51 -46.89 -43.23 -0.90
C HIS A 51 -47.02 -41.74 -1.27
N PHE A 52 -48.09 -41.09 -0.83
CA PHE A 52 -48.32 -39.65 -1.08
C PHE A 52 -47.18 -38.79 -0.53
N MET A 53 -46.73 -39.08 0.70
CA MET A 53 -45.66 -38.31 1.33
C MET A 53 -44.30 -38.51 0.66
N ASN A 54 -44.06 -39.66 0.03
CA ASN A 54 -42.84 -39.89 -0.75
C ASN A 54 -42.78 -38.95 -1.95
N ASP A 55 -43.88 -38.85 -2.69
CA ASP A 55 -44.00 -37.98 -3.87
C ASP A 55 -43.97 -36.51 -3.49
N GLU A 56 -44.66 -36.13 -2.41
CA GLU A 56 -44.60 -34.76 -1.91
C GLU A 56 -43.21 -34.35 -1.44
N VAL A 57 -42.46 -35.23 -0.75
CA VAL A 57 -41.07 -34.95 -0.38
C VAL A 57 -40.23 -34.75 -1.64
N ARG A 58 -40.42 -35.53 -2.71
CA ARG A 58 -39.71 -35.32 -3.99
C ARG A 58 -40.09 -34.01 -4.67
N MET A 59 -41.37 -33.65 -4.71
CA MET A 59 -41.82 -32.35 -5.22
C MET A 59 -41.22 -31.19 -4.42
N PHE A 60 -41.11 -31.37 -3.11
CA PHE A 60 -40.49 -30.39 -2.22
C PHE A 60 -38.98 -30.24 -2.47
N LEU A 61 -38.26 -31.35 -2.72
CA LEU A 61 -36.86 -31.33 -3.18
C LEU A 61 -36.72 -30.65 -4.57
N ALA A 62 -37.72 -30.82 -5.44
CA ALA A 62 -37.77 -30.21 -6.77
C ALA A 62 -38.02 -28.69 -6.74
N GLY A 63 -38.46 -28.13 -5.61
CA GLY A 63 -38.63 -26.69 -5.42
C GLY A 63 -40.06 -26.20 -5.33
N TYR A 64 -41.01 -27.09 -5.01
CA TYR A 64 -42.43 -26.76 -4.89
C TYR A 64 -42.89 -26.88 -3.44
N GLU A 65 -43.69 -25.91 -2.94
CA GLU A 65 -44.49 -26.19 -1.74
C GLU A 65 -45.62 -27.13 -2.14
N THR A 66 -46.00 -28.03 -1.23
CA THR A 66 -47.00 -29.07 -1.51
C THR A 66 -48.20 -28.92 -0.60
N GLU A 67 -49.25 -29.69 -0.90
CA GLU A 67 -50.51 -29.62 -0.16
C GLU A 67 -50.32 -29.99 1.32
N ASN A 68 -49.44 -30.96 1.63
CA ASN A 68 -49.22 -31.46 2.99
C ASN A 68 -47.91 -31.01 3.65
N ILE A 69 -46.99 -30.37 2.92
CA ILE A 69 -45.70 -29.86 3.43
C ILE A 69 -45.49 -28.41 3.00
N ARG A 70 -45.31 -27.50 3.97
CA ARG A 70 -45.15 -26.06 3.71
C ARG A 70 -44.11 -25.42 4.61
N PHE A 71 -43.47 -24.35 4.16
CA PHE A 71 -42.56 -23.61 5.03
C PHE A 71 -43.31 -22.72 6.04
N THR A 72 -42.70 -22.53 7.20
CA THR A 72 -43.10 -21.48 8.15
C THR A 72 -42.14 -20.32 8.07
N TYR A 73 -42.67 -19.10 8.05
CA TYR A 73 -41.92 -17.85 8.00
C TYR A 73 -42.21 -17.03 9.26
N ASN A 74 -41.23 -16.27 9.73
CA ASN A 74 -41.45 -15.23 10.73
C ASN A 74 -41.82 -13.92 10.02
N ASP A 75 -42.53 -13.02 10.72
CA ASP A 75 -43.00 -11.75 10.13
C ASP A 75 -41.85 -10.82 9.70
N ASP A 76 -40.65 -10.99 10.30
CA ASP A 76 -39.47 -10.14 10.05
C ASP A 76 -38.38 -10.80 9.17
N GLU A 77 -38.53 -12.07 8.79
CA GLU A 77 -37.50 -12.80 8.02
C GLU A 77 -37.97 -13.23 6.63
N ASP A 78 -37.17 -12.89 5.61
CA ASP A 78 -37.37 -13.33 4.23
C ASP A 78 -37.12 -14.84 4.02
N SER A 79 -36.57 -15.55 5.03
CA SER A 79 -36.20 -16.97 4.97
C SER A 79 -37.10 -17.87 5.83
N PRO A 80 -37.30 -19.13 5.43
CA PRO A 80 -38.08 -20.08 6.21
C PRO A 80 -37.35 -20.47 7.50
N VAL A 81 -38.07 -20.42 8.63
CA VAL A 81 -37.56 -20.78 9.95
C VAL A 81 -37.92 -22.22 10.35
N GLY A 82 -38.85 -22.83 9.63
CA GLY A 82 -39.34 -24.17 9.95
C GLY A 82 -40.23 -24.78 8.88
N LEU A 83 -40.82 -25.92 9.24
CA LEU A 83 -41.68 -26.72 8.39
C LEU A 83 -43.02 -26.90 9.10
N LYS A 84 -44.11 -26.77 8.35
CA LYS A 84 -45.46 -27.11 8.79
C LYS A 84 -45.90 -28.33 7.97
N VAL A 85 -46.28 -29.39 8.66
CA VAL A 85 -46.77 -30.64 8.05
C VAL A 85 -48.26 -30.79 8.40
N ASN A 86 -49.07 -31.31 7.48
CA ASN A 86 -50.51 -31.48 7.69
C ASN A 86 -50.79 -32.23 9.01
N PRO A 87 -51.55 -31.66 9.96
CA PRO A 87 -51.81 -32.27 11.26
C PRO A 87 -52.62 -33.58 11.17
N SER A 88 -53.34 -33.80 10.06
CA SER A 88 -54.15 -35.00 9.80
C SER A 88 -53.31 -36.23 9.42
N LEU A 89 -52.01 -36.05 9.12
CA LEU A 89 -51.08 -37.14 8.86
C LEU A 89 -50.77 -37.96 10.11
N ASP A 90 -50.52 -39.25 9.89
CA ASP A 90 -50.00 -40.14 10.92
C ASP A 90 -48.76 -39.52 11.64
N PRO A 91 -48.68 -39.59 12.99
CA PRO A 91 -47.56 -39.01 13.74
C PRO A 91 -46.17 -39.52 13.31
N PHE A 92 -46.04 -40.78 12.89
CA PHE A 92 -44.78 -41.33 12.40
C PHE A 92 -44.39 -40.72 11.05
N MET A 93 -45.36 -40.50 10.16
CA MET A 93 -45.11 -39.82 8.88
C MET A 93 -44.69 -38.36 9.09
N ARG A 94 -45.34 -37.64 10.01
CA ARG A 94 -44.95 -36.27 10.38
C ARG A 94 -43.52 -36.22 10.91
N SER A 95 -43.17 -37.14 11.81
CA SER A 95 -41.80 -37.26 12.32
C SER A 95 -40.79 -37.60 11.22
N ALA A 96 -41.18 -38.44 10.25
CA ALA A 96 -40.32 -38.84 9.14
C ALA A 96 -40.00 -37.67 8.20
N VAL A 97 -40.99 -36.85 7.87
CA VAL A 97 -40.83 -35.63 7.04
C VAL A 97 -39.99 -34.58 7.76
N GLU A 98 -40.16 -34.43 9.08
CA GLU A 98 -39.42 -33.44 9.86
C GLU A 98 -37.89 -33.68 9.83
N ARG A 99 -37.44 -34.92 9.55
CA ARG A 99 -36.01 -35.23 9.35
C ARG A 99 -35.41 -34.50 8.14
N PHE A 100 -36.22 -34.15 7.13
CA PHE A 100 -35.78 -33.42 5.94
C PHE A 100 -35.72 -31.90 6.15
N LYS A 101 -36.27 -31.37 7.25
CA LYS A 101 -36.37 -29.92 7.53
C LYS A 101 -35.09 -29.14 7.21
N LYS A 102 -33.94 -29.60 7.72
CA LYS A 102 -32.65 -28.92 7.53
C LYS A 102 -32.23 -28.89 6.05
N ILE A 103 -32.45 -29.98 5.32
CA ILE A 103 -32.13 -30.08 3.90
C ILE A 103 -33.07 -29.19 3.09
N PHE A 104 -34.37 -29.21 3.38
CA PHE A 104 -35.35 -28.34 2.75
C PHE A 104 -35.01 -26.86 2.88
N ILE A 105 -34.64 -26.42 4.08
CA ILE A 105 -34.19 -25.03 4.31
C ILE A 105 -32.92 -24.71 3.50
N ASN A 106 -31.94 -25.63 3.46
CA ASN A 106 -30.73 -25.44 2.64
C ASN A 106 -31.05 -25.35 1.14
N ILE A 107 -31.95 -26.19 0.63
CA ILE A 107 -32.40 -26.15 -0.75
C ILE A 107 -33.12 -24.84 -1.05
N TRP A 108 -33.96 -24.36 -0.13
CA TRP A 108 -34.61 -23.06 -0.25
C TRP A 108 -33.58 -21.94 -0.44
N TYR A 109 -32.52 -21.92 0.36
CA TYR A 109 -31.44 -20.96 0.18
C TYR A 109 -30.79 -21.09 -1.21
N ILE A 110 -30.42 -22.29 -1.64
CA ILE A 110 -29.80 -22.48 -2.97
C ILE A 110 -30.72 -22.01 -4.10
N ARG A 111 -32.01 -22.39 -4.08
CA ARG A 111 -32.96 -22.04 -5.14
C ARG A 111 -33.36 -20.57 -5.11
N VAL A 112 -33.76 -20.04 -3.97
CA VAL A 112 -34.31 -18.67 -3.87
C VAL A 112 -33.20 -17.63 -3.86
N TYR A 113 -32.17 -17.80 -3.03
CA TYR A 113 -31.04 -16.87 -3.01
C TYR A 113 -30.18 -17.01 -4.26
N GLY A 114 -29.94 -18.24 -4.74
CA GLY A 114 -29.23 -18.45 -5.99
C GLY A 114 -29.96 -17.83 -7.19
N TYR A 115 -31.30 -17.90 -7.24
CA TYR A 115 -32.08 -17.21 -8.26
C TYR A 115 -31.84 -15.69 -8.23
N ALA A 116 -31.93 -15.08 -7.04
CA ALA A 116 -31.66 -13.66 -6.87
C ALA A 116 -30.23 -13.29 -7.30
N LEU A 117 -29.21 -14.04 -6.85
CA LEU A 117 -27.82 -13.81 -7.24
C LEU A 117 -27.64 -13.91 -8.76
N LYS A 118 -28.21 -14.92 -9.40
CA LYS A 118 -28.07 -15.14 -10.85
C LYS A 118 -28.68 -14.00 -11.68
N HIS A 119 -29.78 -13.41 -11.24
CA HIS A 119 -30.58 -12.47 -12.04
C HIS A 119 -30.40 -11.00 -11.65
N ASP A 120 -30.08 -10.71 -10.38
CA ASP A 120 -29.84 -9.36 -9.90
C ASP A 120 -28.41 -8.92 -10.22
N ARG A 121 -28.29 -7.96 -11.15
CA ARG A 121 -27.02 -7.37 -11.59
C ARG A 121 -26.36 -6.45 -10.56
N SER A 122 -27.02 -6.15 -9.45
CA SER A 122 -26.36 -5.47 -8.32
C SER A 122 -25.23 -6.32 -7.72
N TYR A 123 -25.35 -7.65 -7.78
CA TYR A 123 -24.29 -8.58 -7.43
C TYR A 123 -23.24 -8.68 -8.54
N SER A 124 -21.99 -8.91 -8.13
CA SER A 124 -20.85 -8.91 -9.03
C SER A 124 -20.77 -10.17 -9.90
N MET A 125 -20.18 -10.07 -11.09
CA MET A 125 -20.07 -11.19 -12.04
C MET A 125 -19.43 -12.42 -11.40
N THR A 126 -18.41 -12.27 -10.54
CA THR A 126 -17.85 -13.39 -9.76
C THR A 126 -18.91 -14.08 -8.89
N ALA A 127 -19.70 -13.31 -8.14
CA ALA A 127 -20.77 -13.84 -7.29
C ALA A 127 -21.85 -14.58 -8.11
N ARG A 128 -22.22 -14.01 -9.26
CA ARG A 128 -23.22 -14.61 -10.16
C ARG A 128 -22.73 -15.90 -10.80
N ALA A 129 -21.46 -15.94 -11.22
CA ALA A 129 -20.84 -17.13 -11.80
C ALA A 129 -20.74 -18.27 -10.78
N VAL A 130 -20.35 -17.97 -9.54
CA VAL A 130 -20.34 -18.94 -8.45
C VAL A 130 -21.75 -19.46 -8.15
N ALA A 131 -22.75 -18.57 -8.10
CA ALA A 131 -24.12 -18.98 -7.86
C ALA A 131 -24.67 -19.90 -8.97
N ASP A 132 -24.38 -19.59 -10.24
CA ASP A 132 -24.81 -20.38 -11.40
C ASP A 132 -24.16 -21.78 -11.43
N ASP A 133 -22.86 -21.87 -11.12
CA ASP A 133 -22.15 -23.14 -10.99
C ASP A 133 -22.73 -23.99 -9.85
N ILE A 134 -22.96 -23.40 -8.68
CA ILE A 134 -23.61 -24.08 -7.54
C ILE A 134 -25.00 -24.59 -7.92
N ILE A 135 -25.84 -23.78 -8.58
CA ILE A 135 -27.18 -24.21 -9.00
C ILE A 135 -27.10 -25.38 -9.98
N THR A 136 -26.15 -25.33 -10.93
CA THR A 136 -25.95 -26.39 -11.93
C THR A 136 -25.55 -27.71 -11.28
N ARG A 137 -24.57 -27.66 -10.35
CA ARG A 137 -24.14 -28.81 -9.56
C ARG A 137 -25.24 -29.36 -8.68
N PHE A 138 -25.94 -28.47 -7.98
CA PHE A 138 -27.06 -28.81 -7.12
C PHE A 138 -28.17 -29.55 -7.88
N ASN A 139 -28.57 -29.04 -9.06
CA ASN A 139 -29.56 -29.70 -9.89
C ASN A 139 -29.07 -31.08 -10.37
N THR A 140 -27.80 -31.19 -10.77
CA THR A 140 -27.19 -32.46 -11.19
C THR A 140 -27.20 -33.50 -10.06
N LEU A 141 -26.98 -33.04 -8.83
CA LEU A 141 -26.92 -33.86 -7.63
C LEU A 141 -28.31 -34.30 -7.13
N LEU A 142 -29.35 -33.47 -7.28
CA LEU A 142 -30.71 -33.83 -6.89
C LEU A 142 -31.50 -34.59 -7.96
N ARG A 143 -31.20 -34.39 -9.25
CA ARG A 143 -31.95 -34.97 -10.36
C ARG A 143 -32.18 -36.49 -10.23
N PRO A 144 -31.16 -37.32 -9.90
CA PRO A 144 -31.36 -38.76 -9.76
C PRO A 144 -32.28 -39.15 -8.59
N ILE A 145 -32.42 -38.29 -7.57
CA ILE A 145 -33.27 -38.52 -6.40
C ILE A 145 -34.73 -38.18 -6.73
N ILE A 146 -34.94 -37.14 -7.56
CA ILE A 146 -36.26 -36.65 -7.94
C ILE A 146 -36.86 -37.48 -9.08
N GLU A 147 -36.05 -37.83 -10.09
CA GLU A 147 -36.49 -38.47 -11.34
C GLU A 147 -36.35 -40.02 -11.33
N ALA A 148 -36.14 -40.66 -10.18
CA ALA A 148 -36.03 -42.11 -10.11
C ALA A 148 -37.33 -42.79 -10.59
N ILE A 149 -37.26 -43.50 -11.72
CA ILE A 149 -38.43 -43.97 -12.51
C ILE A 149 -39.06 -45.25 -11.93
N ASP A 150 -38.28 -46.10 -11.25
CA ASP A 150 -38.76 -47.37 -10.69
C ASP A 150 -38.72 -47.32 -9.16
N TYR A 151 -39.88 -47.19 -8.53
CA TYR A 151 -40.01 -47.16 -7.08
C TYR A 151 -41.09 -48.15 -6.66
N ASP A 152 -40.71 -49.42 -6.47
CA ASP A 152 -41.58 -50.45 -5.91
C ASP A 152 -41.68 -50.25 -4.39
N LEU A 153 -42.89 -50.02 -3.85
CA LEU A 153 -43.16 -49.66 -2.44
C LEU A 153 -42.49 -50.60 -1.42
N ALA A 154 -42.22 -51.86 -1.80
CA ALA A 154 -41.57 -52.84 -0.95
C ALA A 154 -40.10 -52.49 -0.60
N ASP A 155 -39.36 -51.81 -1.48
CA ASP A 155 -37.91 -51.54 -1.31
C ASP A 155 -37.59 -50.08 -0.98
N PHE A 156 -38.62 -49.25 -0.99
CA PHE A 156 -38.49 -47.85 -1.29
C PHE A 156 -39.60 -47.13 -0.49
N GLY A 157 -39.30 -46.87 0.79
CA GLY A 157 -40.13 -46.02 1.67
C GLY A 157 -39.46 -44.68 1.99
N LEU A 158 -40.12 -43.83 2.77
CA LEU A 158 -39.58 -42.52 3.20
C LEU A 158 -38.21 -42.64 3.90
N ASN A 159 -37.96 -43.77 4.56
CA ASN A 159 -36.67 -44.08 5.18
C ASN A 159 -35.57 -44.31 4.13
N THR A 160 -35.87 -44.98 3.02
CA THR A 160 -34.92 -45.18 1.91
C THR A 160 -34.62 -43.83 1.25
N LEU A 161 -35.64 -43.01 0.99
CA LEU A 161 -35.45 -41.65 0.46
C LEU A 161 -34.59 -40.79 1.41
N SER A 162 -34.82 -40.89 2.72
CA SER A 162 -34.02 -40.18 3.72
C SER A 162 -32.55 -40.61 3.69
N ARG A 163 -32.26 -41.90 3.54
CA ARG A 163 -30.88 -42.41 3.37
C ARG A 163 -30.25 -41.91 2.09
N THR A 164 -30.98 -41.92 0.97
CA THR A 164 -30.49 -41.40 -0.31
C THR A 164 -30.14 -39.92 -0.23
N VAL A 165 -31.02 -39.09 0.35
CA VAL A 165 -30.78 -37.66 0.54
C VAL A 165 -29.62 -37.41 1.52
N ALA A 166 -29.44 -38.26 2.54
CA ALA A 166 -28.31 -38.15 3.47
C ALA A 166 -26.95 -38.26 2.75
N THR A 167 -26.85 -39.01 1.64
CA THR A 167 -25.60 -39.14 0.86
C THR A 167 -25.14 -37.81 0.21
N VAL A 168 -26.09 -36.90 -0.04
CA VAL A 168 -25.85 -35.61 -0.70
C VAL A 168 -25.95 -34.41 0.26
N GLN A 169 -26.32 -34.67 1.52
CA GLN A 169 -26.59 -33.63 2.51
C GLN A 169 -25.39 -32.70 2.78
N SER A 170 -24.15 -33.22 2.80
CA SER A 170 -22.96 -32.40 3.05
C SER A 170 -22.74 -31.36 1.94
N SER A 171 -22.78 -31.79 0.68
CA SER A 171 -22.66 -30.92 -0.50
C SER A 171 -23.76 -29.86 -0.54
N ILE A 172 -25.02 -30.24 -0.28
CA ILE A 172 -26.15 -29.29 -0.20
C ILE A 172 -25.91 -28.24 0.90
N LYS A 173 -25.41 -28.65 2.06
CA LYS A 173 -25.09 -27.72 3.15
C LYS A 173 -23.99 -26.74 2.75
N ILE A 174 -22.93 -27.20 2.09
CA ILE A 174 -21.83 -26.34 1.61
C ILE A 174 -22.36 -25.32 0.61
N TYR A 175 -23.10 -25.79 -0.39
CA TYR A 175 -23.68 -24.95 -1.43
C TYR A 175 -24.60 -23.87 -0.83
N ALA A 176 -25.46 -24.24 0.12
CA ALA A 176 -26.31 -23.29 0.84
C ALA A 176 -25.49 -22.27 1.62
N ASN A 177 -24.47 -22.69 2.39
CA ASN A 177 -23.63 -21.79 3.16
C ASN A 177 -22.93 -20.74 2.28
N VAL A 178 -22.38 -21.18 1.13
CA VAL A 178 -21.73 -20.27 0.17
C VAL A 178 -22.73 -19.25 -0.38
N ILE A 179 -23.91 -19.71 -0.83
CA ILE A 179 -24.96 -18.83 -1.37
C ILE A 179 -25.46 -17.82 -0.31
N ILE A 180 -25.64 -18.28 0.93
CA ILE A 180 -26.05 -17.43 2.05
C ILE A 180 -25.01 -16.34 2.32
N ALA A 181 -23.73 -16.71 2.43
CA ALA A 181 -22.65 -15.76 2.68
C ALA A 181 -22.58 -14.70 1.57
N ILE A 182 -22.60 -15.12 0.30
CA ILE A 182 -22.55 -14.18 -0.83
C ILE A 182 -23.72 -13.18 -0.79
N LYS A 183 -24.94 -13.67 -0.53
CA LYS A 183 -26.14 -12.81 -0.53
C LYS A 183 -26.21 -11.92 0.70
N LYS A 184 -26.08 -12.48 1.91
CA LYS A 184 -26.28 -11.75 3.17
C LYS A 184 -25.16 -10.72 3.38
N ASP A 185 -23.92 -11.08 3.11
CA ASP A 185 -22.76 -10.20 3.33
C ASP A 185 -22.47 -9.28 2.13
N ARG A 186 -23.24 -9.44 1.04
CA ARG A 186 -23.09 -8.71 -0.24
C ARG A 186 -21.63 -8.73 -0.72
N LEU A 187 -21.07 -9.93 -0.82
CA LEU A 187 -19.68 -10.13 -1.21
C LEU A 187 -19.48 -9.78 -2.69
N ILE A 188 -18.39 -9.07 -2.99
CA ILE A 188 -18.04 -8.59 -4.33
C ILE A 188 -16.65 -9.08 -4.74
N GLY A 189 -16.53 -9.62 -5.95
CA GLY A 189 -15.23 -9.91 -6.58
C GLY A 189 -14.29 -10.73 -5.69
N GLY A 190 -13.16 -10.15 -5.29
CA GLY A 190 -12.16 -10.80 -4.44
C GLY A 190 -12.62 -11.13 -3.01
N GLN A 191 -13.71 -10.52 -2.52
CA GLN A 191 -14.31 -10.89 -1.24
C GLN A 191 -14.93 -12.30 -1.29
N VAL A 192 -15.50 -12.67 -2.44
CA VAL A 192 -16.01 -14.03 -2.68
C VAL A 192 -14.86 -15.04 -2.63
N LEU A 193 -13.73 -14.71 -3.24
CA LEU A 193 -12.52 -15.54 -3.20
C LEU A 193 -11.96 -15.70 -1.79
N THR A 194 -11.91 -14.61 -1.02
CA THR A 194 -11.47 -14.65 0.37
C THR A 194 -12.34 -15.57 1.21
N MET A 195 -13.66 -15.45 1.08
CA MET A 195 -14.61 -16.32 1.78
C MET A 195 -14.42 -17.79 1.38
N LEU A 196 -14.36 -18.11 0.08
CA LEU A 196 -14.17 -19.48 -0.40
C LEU A 196 -12.83 -20.08 0.03
N PHE A 197 -11.76 -19.28 0.00
CA PHE A 197 -10.44 -19.69 0.46
C PHE A 197 -10.47 -20.05 1.95
N ASN A 198 -11.05 -19.18 2.78
CA ASN A 198 -11.17 -19.42 4.22
C ASN A 198 -12.04 -20.64 4.54
N LEU A 199 -13.13 -20.87 3.79
CA LEU A 199 -13.93 -22.07 3.95
C LEU A 199 -13.12 -23.33 3.62
N ARG A 200 -12.33 -23.31 2.55
CA ARG A 200 -11.50 -24.46 2.14
C ARG A 200 -10.45 -24.81 3.19
N GLU A 201 -9.77 -23.82 3.78
CA GLU A 201 -8.75 -24.04 4.82
C GLU A 201 -9.32 -24.67 6.11
N ASN A 202 -10.61 -24.46 6.38
CA ASN A 202 -11.26 -24.95 7.60
C ASN A 202 -11.94 -26.33 7.43
N VAL A 203 -11.92 -26.92 6.24
CA VAL A 203 -12.60 -28.19 5.96
C VAL A 203 -11.62 -29.36 6.02
N VAL A 204 -11.98 -30.37 6.82
CA VAL A 204 -11.17 -31.59 7.02
C VAL A 204 -11.65 -32.74 6.11
N VAL A 205 -12.91 -32.72 5.66
CA VAL A 205 -13.52 -33.80 4.89
C VAL A 205 -13.15 -33.66 3.40
N THR A 206 -12.55 -34.71 2.81
CA THR A 206 -12.04 -34.68 1.43
C THR A 206 -13.11 -34.38 0.38
N LYS A 207 -14.31 -34.96 0.52
CA LYS A 207 -15.44 -34.68 -0.40
C LYS A 207 -15.82 -33.21 -0.39
N ASP A 208 -15.97 -32.64 0.80
CA ASP A 208 -16.34 -31.25 1.03
C ASP A 208 -15.24 -30.29 0.54
N MET A 209 -13.97 -30.69 0.68
CA MET A 209 -12.81 -29.97 0.14
C MET A 209 -12.84 -29.92 -1.39
N ASN A 210 -13.18 -31.03 -2.06
CA ASN A 210 -13.31 -31.09 -3.52
C ASN A 210 -14.46 -30.19 -4.02
N ASP A 211 -15.64 -30.26 -3.38
CA ASP A 211 -16.78 -29.39 -3.69
C ASP A 211 -16.39 -27.90 -3.61
N LEU A 212 -15.73 -27.49 -2.52
CA LEU A 212 -15.26 -26.12 -2.34
C LEU A 212 -14.16 -25.73 -3.32
N GLN A 213 -13.25 -26.65 -3.64
CA GLN A 213 -12.17 -26.39 -4.59
C GLN A 213 -12.71 -26.13 -5.99
N GLU A 214 -13.69 -26.91 -6.43
CA GLU A 214 -14.30 -26.72 -7.75
C GLU A 214 -15.03 -25.37 -7.85
N ILE A 215 -15.78 -24.99 -6.80
CA ILE A 215 -16.44 -23.67 -6.71
C ILE A 215 -15.40 -22.54 -6.67
N PHE A 216 -14.33 -22.71 -5.90
CA PHE A 216 -13.22 -21.75 -5.82
C PHE A 216 -12.61 -21.50 -7.19
N MET A 217 -12.41 -22.56 -8.00
CA MET A 217 -11.81 -22.43 -9.32
C MET A 217 -12.66 -21.58 -10.28
N VAL A 218 -13.99 -21.55 -10.13
CA VAL A 218 -14.87 -20.67 -10.94
C VAL A 218 -14.57 -19.20 -10.66
N ALA A 219 -14.56 -18.81 -9.38
CA ALA A 219 -14.23 -17.44 -8.98
C ALA A 219 -12.77 -17.08 -9.32
N TRP A 220 -11.86 -18.04 -9.12
CA TRP A 220 -10.44 -17.84 -9.32
C TRP A 220 -10.10 -17.54 -10.78
N LYS A 221 -10.68 -18.29 -11.72
CA LYS A 221 -10.46 -18.08 -13.16
C LYS A 221 -10.81 -16.65 -13.58
N ILE A 222 -11.96 -16.14 -13.14
CA ILE A 222 -12.43 -14.78 -13.45
C ILE A 222 -11.42 -13.75 -12.91
N PHE A 223 -11.00 -13.90 -11.65
CA PHE A 223 -10.08 -12.98 -11.01
C PHE A 223 -8.67 -13.04 -11.64
N ALA A 224 -8.13 -14.24 -11.87
CA ALA A 224 -6.82 -14.44 -12.47
C ALA A 224 -6.74 -13.85 -13.88
N THR A 225 -7.78 -14.00 -14.70
CA THR A 225 -7.86 -13.37 -16.02
C THR A 225 -7.80 -11.85 -15.92
N ARG A 226 -8.46 -11.23 -14.93
CA ARG A 226 -8.40 -9.77 -14.73
C ARG A 226 -7.03 -9.30 -14.27
N VAL A 227 -6.40 -10.04 -13.34
CA VAL A 227 -5.01 -9.76 -12.95
C VAL A 227 -4.12 -9.80 -14.19
N GLY A 228 -4.24 -10.84 -15.02
CA GLY A 228 -3.49 -10.98 -16.26
C GLY A 228 -3.65 -9.81 -17.23
N ALA A 229 -4.90 -9.44 -17.53
CA ALA A 229 -5.21 -8.31 -18.40
C ALA A 229 -4.60 -7.00 -17.89
N TRP A 230 -4.63 -6.79 -16.57
CA TRP A 230 -4.02 -5.63 -15.94
C TRP A 230 -2.49 -5.66 -15.97
N VAL A 231 -1.87 -6.74 -15.50
CA VAL A 231 -0.41 -6.80 -15.35
C VAL A 231 0.31 -6.91 -16.68
N GLU A 232 -0.27 -7.57 -17.70
CA GLU A 232 0.36 -7.68 -19.02
C GLU A 232 0.13 -6.44 -19.89
N GLN A 233 -1.09 -5.88 -19.87
CA GLN A 233 -1.55 -4.91 -20.87
C GLN A 233 -2.06 -3.59 -20.28
N GLY A 234 -2.23 -3.49 -18.97
CA GLY A 234 -2.85 -2.32 -18.32
C GLY A 234 -4.33 -2.17 -18.64
N LEU A 235 -5.00 -3.26 -19.06
CA LEU A 235 -6.41 -3.22 -19.46
C LEU A 235 -7.34 -3.52 -18.28
N LEU A 236 -8.31 -2.64 -18.06
CA LEU A 236 -9.40 -2.84 -17.12
C LEU A 236 -10.69 -3.15 -17.89
N ASN A 237 -10.98 -4.44 -18.10
CA ASN A 237 -12.29 -4.88 -18.59
C ASN A 237 -13.17 -5.27 -17.40
N ASP A 238 -13.58 -4.26 -16.62
CA ASP A 238 -14.41 -4.44 -15.44
C ASP A 238 -15.61 -3.50 -15.44
N SER A 239 -16.68 -3.95 -16.09
CA SER A 239 -17.94 -3.23 -16.17
C SER A 239 -18.76 -3.25 -14.88
N GLU A 240 -18.39 -4.04 -13.87
CA GLU A 240 -19.12 -4.20 -12.62
C GLU A 240 -18.33 -3.74 -11.39
N LEU A 241 -17.16 -3.14 -11.59
CA LEU A 241 -16.30 -2.57 -10.55
C LEU A 241 -16.07 -3.55 -9.39
N GLU A 242 -15.65 -4.77 -9.72
CA GLU A 242 -15.35 -5.84 -8.76
C GLU A 242 -13.86 -6.21 -8.70
N PHE A 243 -13.04 -5.63 -9.56
CA PHE A 243 -11.58 -5.71 -9.51
C PHE A 243 -10.99 -4.64 -8.57
N ILE A 244 -9.74 -4.87 -8.15
CA ILE A 244 -9.04 -4.06 -7.14
C ILE A 244 -8.76 -2.61 -7.61
N ILE A 245 -8.69 -2.40 -8.93
CA ILE A 245 -8.32 -1.11 -9.53
C ILE A 245 -9.49 -0.60 -10.35
N TRP A 246 -9.95 0.62 -10.03
CA TRP A 246 -11.08 1.27 -10.68
C TRP A 246 -10.63 2.48 -11.48
N PRO A 247 -11.11 2.67 -12.72
CA PRO A 247 -10.81 3.87 -13.48
C PRO A 247 -11.59 5.08 -12.91
N THR A 248 -10.92 6.22 -12.72
CA THR A 248 -11.57 7.45 -12.24
C THR A 248 -12.60 7.98 -13.22
N THR A 249 -12.47 7.65 -14.51
CA THR A 249 -13.46 7.99 -15.56
C THR A 249 -14.81 7.32 -15.35
N ALA A 250 -14.88 6.22 -14.60
CA ALA A 250 -16.14 5.55 -14.24
C ALA A 250 -16.82 6.18 -13.01
N LEU A 251 -16.18 7.16 -12.35
CA LEU A 251 -16.59 7.73 -11.08
C LEU A 251 -16.88 9.23 -11.20
N SER A 252 -17.75 9.75 -10.35
CA SER A 252 -17.91 11.20 -10.20
C SER A 252 -16.76 11.78 -9.36
N PRO A 253 -16.36 13.05 -9.55
CA PRO A 253 -15.30 13.68 -8.77
C PRO A 253 -15.54 13.60 -7.25
N SER A 254 -16.80 13.73 -6.81
CA SER A 254 -17.18 13.58 -5.39
C SER A 254 -16.98 12.15 -4.88
N ALA A 255 -17.29 11.13 -5.70
CA ALA A 255 -17.06 9.74 -5.34
C ALA A 255 -15.56 9.44 -5.20
N CYS A 256 -14.74 9.96 -6.12
CA CYS A 256 -13.28 9.85 -6.03
C CYS A 256 -12.73 10.45 -4.74
N SER A 257 -13.17 11.64 -4.35
CA SER A 257 -12.73 12.29 -3.11
C SER A 257 -13.11 11.50 -1.85
N ILE A 258 -14.31 10.92 -1.80
CA ILE A 258 -14.76 10.09 -0.67
C ILE A 258 -13.88 8.84 -0.53
N ILE A 259 -13.63 8.14 -1.64
CA ILE A 259 -12.83 6.92 -1.63
C ILE A 259 -11.37 7.22 -1.27
N LEU A 260 -10.78 8.26 -1.86
CA LEU A 260 -9.39 8.67 -1.59
C LEU A 260 -9.15 9.20 -0.17
N ALA A 261 -10.20 9.71 0.50
CA ALA A 261 -10.11 10.12 1.89
C ALA A 261 -10.00 8.93 2.86
N ASN A 262 -10.55 7.77 2.48
CA ASN A 262 -10.63 6.57 3.32
C ASN A 262 -9.57 5.50 2.95
N SER A 263 -8.76 5.73 1.92
CA SER A 263 -7.78 4.77 1.41
C SER A 263 -6.44 4.89 2.15
N SER A 264 -5.96 3.76 2.67
CA SER A 264 -4.63 3.50 3.27
C SER A 264 -3.51 3.62 2.24
N GLU A 265 -3.72 2.96 1.08
CA GLU A 265 -2.80 2.96 -0.05
C GLU A 265 -3.40 3.71 -1.24
N LYS A 266 -2.74 4.76 -1.69
CA LYS A 266 -3.17 5.55 -2.85
C LYS A 266 -2.43 5.07 -4.09
N LEU A 267 -3.16 4.86 -5.18
CA LEU A 267 -2.51 4.87 -6.49
C LEU A 267 -2.00 6.29 -6.76
N ASP A 268 -0.73 6.43 -7.08
CA ASP A 268 -0.10 7.66 -7.56
C ASP A 268 -0.40 7.84 -9.07
N SER A 269 -1.69 7.81 -9.39
CA SER A 269 -2.25 8.06 -10.72
C SER A 269 -3.57 8.81 -10.56
N LYS A 270 -3.80 9.78 -11.45
CA LYS A 270 -5.08 10.50 -11.52
C LYS A 270 -6.17 9.69 -12.21
N ASP A 271 -5.79 8.62 -12.90
CA ASP A 271 -6.67 7.86 -13.78
C ASP A 271 -7.24 6.61 -13.09
N TYR A 272 -6.68 6.21 -11.95
CA TYR A 272 -7.06 4.98 -11.25
C TYR A 272 -7.14 5.16 -9.73
N ILE A 273 -8.05 4.41 -9.10
CA ILE A 273 -8.24 4.33 -7.65
C ILE A 273 -8.13 2.88 -7.19
N LEU A 274 -7.55 2.69 -5.99
CA LEU A 274 -7.30 1.39 -5.38
C LEU A 274 -8.40 1.11 -4.35
N ILE A 275 -9.02 -0.07 -4.44
CA ILE A 275 -9.94 -0.57 -3.42
C ILE A 275 -9.31 -1.83 -2.79
N GLU A 276 -8.55 -1.64 -1.72
CA GLU A 276 -7.79 -2.72 -1.05
C GLU A 276 -8.71 -3.88 -0.61
N GLU A 277 -9.94 -3.58 -0.17
CA GLU A 277 -10.93 -4.58 0.27
C GLU A 277 -11.39 -5.54 -0.83
N LEU A 278 -11.15 -5.23 -2.11
CA LEU A 278 -11.42 -6.13 -3.23
C LEU A 278 -10.24 -7.06 -3.54
N CYS A 279 -9.09 -6.89 -2.88
CA CYS A 279 -7.98 -7.82 -2.99
C CYS A 279 -8.26 -9.06 -2.15
N PRO A 280 -8.18 -10.28 -2.72
CA PRO A 280 -8.27 -11.49 -1.93
C PRO A 280 -7.22 -11.49 -0.81
N SER A 281 -7.61 -11.84 0.42
CA SER A 281 -6.73 -11.72 1.60
C SER A 281 -5.38 -12.43 1.44
N PHE A 282 -5.39 -13.60 0.77
CA PHE A 282 -4.20 -14.40 0.48
C PHE A 282 -3.29 -13.83 -0.63
N LEU A 283 -3.69 -12.71 -1.26
CA LEU A 283 -2.91 -11.97 -2.27
C LEU A 283 -2.53 -10.56 -1.82
N LEU A 284 -2.83 -10.14 -0.59
CA LEU A 284 -2.50 -8.79 -0.11
C LEU A 284 -1.00 -8.47 -0.23
N SER A 285 -0.13 -9.44 0.02
CA SER A 285 1.32 -9.27 -0.17
C SER A 285 1.75 -9.05 -1.62
N LEU A 286 0.95 -9.49 -2.59
CA LEU A 286 1.19 -9.32 -4.03
C LEU A 286 0.60 -8.00 -4.56
N LEU A 287 -0.29 -7.36 -3.81
CA LEU A 287 -1.00 -6.16 -4.25
C LEU A 287 -0.06 -5.04 -4.75
N PRO A 288 1.05 -4.71 -4.06
CA PRO A 288 1.98 -3.68 -4.55
C PRO A 288 2.56 -4.02 -5.93
N SER A 289 2.89 -5.29 -6.17
CA SER A 289 3.42 -5.77 -7.46
C SER A 289 2.39 -5.68 -8.58
N ILE A 290 1.13 -6.04 -8.31
CA ILE A 290 0.02 -5.91 -9.28
C ILE A 290 -0.15 -4.43 -9.68
N VAL A 291 -0.13 -3.53 -8.70
CA VAL A 291 -0.27 -2.09 -8.93
C VAL A 291 0.90 -1.55 -9.74
N LYS A 292 2.14 -1.92 -9.41
CA LYS A 292 3.35 -1.52 -10.15
C LYS A 292 3.33 -1.94 -11.62
N CYS A 293 2.93 -3.16 -11.92
CA CYS A 293 2.80 -3.61 -13.32
C CYS A 293 1.89 -2.70 -14.13
N GLY A 294 0.78 -2.24 -13.54
CA GLY A 294 -0.11 -1.26 -14.14
C GLY A 294 0.56 0.07 -14.47
N TYR A 295 1.37 0.60 -13.54
CA TYR A 295 2.13 1.82 -13.79
C TYR A 295 3.16 1.66 -14.90
N TYR A 296 3.90 0.55 -14.90
CA TYR A 296 4.87 0.28 -15.96
C TYR A 296 4.18 0.17 -17.31
N ASN A 297 2.99 -0.44 -17.38
CA ASN A 297 2.17 -0.46 -18.59
C ASN A 297 1.76 0.94 -19.06
N ASN A 298 1.33 1.82 -18.13
CA ASN A 298 1.00 3.20 -18.48
C ASN A 298 2.22 3.96 -19.04
N MET A 299 3.39 3.84 -18.38
CA MET A 299 4.63 4.47 -18.84
C MET A 299 5.06 3.95 -20.21
N MET A 300 4.93 2.64 -20.45
CA MET A 300 5.24 2.03 -21.75
C MET A 300 4.26 2.49 -22.84
N SER A 301 2.97 2.63 -22.52
CA SER A 301 1.96 3.12 -23.46
C SER A 301 2.22 4.58 -23.86
N GLU A 302 2.49 5.47 -22.90
CA GLU A 302 2.86 6.88 -23.18
C GLU A 302 4.15 7.00 -24.00
N ALA A 303 5.06 6.04 -23.84
CA ALA A 303 6.32 5.96 -24.56
C ALA A 303 6.21 5.27 -25.95
N ASN A 304 5.02 4.82 -26.36
CA ASN A 304 4.80 4.01 -27.57
C ASN A 304 5.70 2.76 -27.64
N MET A 305 5.94 2.12 -26.48
CA MET A 305 6.72 0.89 -26.40
C MET A 305 5.83 -0.31 -26.66
N THR A 306 6.14 -1.08 -27.69
CA THR A 306 5.44 -2.33 -27.99
C THR A 306 6.20 -3.50 -27.37
N GLU A 307 5.67 -4.08 -26.30
CA GLU A 307 6.07 -5.42 -25.86
C GLU A 307 5.36 -6.48 -26.70
N GLY A 308 6.03 -7.60 -26.95
CA GLY A 308 5.38 -8.79 -27.52
C GLY A 308 4.24 -9.23 -26.58
N LYS A 309 3.07 -9.52 -27.14
CA LYS A 309 1.95 -10.08 -26.35
C LYS A 309 2.40 -11.40 -25.74
N ILE A 310 2.58 -11.41 -24.42
CA ILE A 310 2.75 -12.65 -23.67
C ILE A 310 1.36 -13.31 -23.64
N SER A 311 1.21 -14.43 -24.33
CA SER A 311 -0.05 -15.18 -24.39
C SER A 311 -0.12 -16.19 -23.24
N THR A 312 0.00 -15.74 -22.00
CA THR A 312 -0.18 -16.64 -20.84
C THR A 312 -1.66 -16.89 -20.63
N ASN A 313 -2.07 -18.16 -20.47
CA ASN A 313 -3.43 -18.45 -20.03
C ASN A 313 -3.54 -18.30 -18.50
N TRP A 314 -3.90 -17.09 -18.05
CA TRP A 314 -3.98 -16.76 -16.62
C TRP A 314 -5.02 -17.57 -15.85
N SER A 315 -6.08 -18.04 -16.51
CA SER A 315 -7.15 -18.81 -15.86
C SER A 315 -6.68 -20.16 -15.32
N ASP A 316 -5.59 -20.69 -15.87
CA ASP A 316 -5.10 -22.04 -15.56
C ASP A 316 -3.99 -22.03 -14.49
N LEU A 317 -3.49 -20.84 -14.12
CA LEU A 317 -2.47 -20.69 -13.09
C LEU A 317 -3.09 -20.89 -11.71
N ASN A 318 -2.44 -21.65 -10.83
CA ASN A 318 -2.78 -21.64 -9.40
C ASN A 318 -2.26 -20.36 -8.70
N VAL A 319 -2.60 -20.18 -7.42
CA VAL A 319 -2.23 -19.00 -6.63
C VAL A 319 -0.71 -18.73 -6.65
N THR A 320 0.10 -19.76 -6.39
CA THR A 320 1.55 -19.65 -6.34
C THR A 320 2.16 -19.36 -7.72
N GLN A 321 1.61 -19.97 -8.77
CA GLN A 321 2.03 -19.72 -10.15
C GLN A 321 1.71 -18.28 -10.59
N LEU A 322 0.53 -17.77 -10.23
CA LEU A 322 0.15 -16.38 -10.48
C LEU A 322 1.09 -15.41 -9.76
N GLN A 323 1.40 -15.64 -8.47
CA GLN A 323 2.35 -14.81 -7.70
C GLN A 323 3.72 -14.75 -8.38
N ARG A 324 4.28 -15.91 -8.76
CA ARG A 324 5.57 -15.97 -9.47
C ARG A 324 5.51 -15.22 -10.79
N LYS A 325 4.44 -15.39 -11.56
CA LYS A 325 4.30 -14.75 -12.87
C LYS A 325 4.15 -13.23 -12.78
N VAL A 326 3.41 -12.74 -11.78
CA VAL A 326 3.29 -11.30 -11.53
C VAL A 326 4.66 -10.69 -11.19
N HIS A 327 5.45 -11.31 -10.31
CA HIS A 327 6.80 -10.81 -10.00
C HIS A 327 7.76 -10.88 -11.19
N GLU A 328 7.67 -11.94 -12.01
CA GLU A 328 8.43 -12.04 -13.26
C GLU A 328 8.12 -10.87 -14.20
N LEU A 329 6.83 -10.57 -14.39
CA LEU A 329 6.39 -9.44 -15.22
C LEU A 329 6.76 -8.09 -14.62
N GLU A 330 6.62 -7.92 -13.31
CA GLU A 330 7.05 -6.70 -12.60
C GLU A 330 8.53 -6.42 -12.90
N LYS A 331 9.40 -7.44 -12.72
CA LYS A 331 10.84 -7.31 -12.98
C LYS A 331 11.12 -6.99 -14.45
N ASN A 332 10.52 -7.73 -15.38
CA ASN A 332 10.76 -7.57 -16.81
C ASN A 332 10.33 -6.19 -17.31
N LYS A 333 9.11 -5.75 -16.93
CA LYS A 333 8.57 -4.45 -17.33
C LYS A 333 9.38 -3.31 -16.70
N SER A 334 9.73 -3.42 -15.42
CA SER A 334 10.60 -2.47 -14.72
C SER A 334 11.94 -2.30 -15.45
N ALA A 335 12.54 -3.41 -15.93
CA ALA A 335 13.79 -3.39 -16.69
C ALA A 335 13.64 -2.72 -18.07
N VAL A 336 12.56 -3.04 -18.79
CA VAL A 336 12.24 -2.46 -20.10
C VAL A 336 12.04 -0.94 -19.97
N VAL A 337 11.27 -0.50 -18.98
CA VAL A 337 11.04 0.94 -18.73
C VAL A 337 12.34 1.63 -18.32
N LEU A 338 13.16 1.05 -17.42
CA LEU A 338 14.46 1.62 -17.05
C LEU A 338 15.38 1.80 -18.26
N LYS A 339 15.48 0.77 -19.12
CA LYS A 339 16.29 0.82 -20.34
C LYS A 339 15.81 1.93 -21.28
N TYR A 340 14.50 2.08 -21.45
CA TYR A 340 13.95 3.17 -22.24
C TYR A 340 14.30 4.54 -21.66
N LEU A 341 14.15 4.70 -20.35
CA LEU A 341 14.46 5.94 -19.64
C LEU A 341 15.94 6.31 -19.79
N ARG A 342 16.87 5.37 -19.61
CA ARG A 342 18.31 5.59 -19.82
C ARG A 342 18.66 5.98 -21.26
N ASN A 343 17.97 5.40 -22.24
CA ASN A 343 18.25 5.64 -23.67
C ASN A 343 17.65 6.93 -24.20
N ARG A 344 16.45 7.31 -23.74
CA ARG A 344 15.67 8.45 -24.27
C ARG A 344 15.77 9.69 -23.41
N MET A 345 16.02 9.53 -22.13
CA MET A 345 16.12 10.61 -21.18
C MET A 345 17.52 10.55 -20.58
N SER A 346 18.15 11.70 -20.35
CA SER A 346 19.43 11.77 -19.66
C SER A 346 19.23 11.53 -18.15
N PHE A 347 18.52 10.46 -17.79
CA PHE A 347 18.13 10.08 -16.43
C PHE A 347 19.34 9.91 -15.52
N ASP A 348 20.38 9.21 -16.00
CA ASP A 348 21.63 9.06 -15.25
C ASP A 348 22.31 10.42 -15.01
N CYS A 349 22.17 11.38 -15.93
CA CYS A 349 22.64 12.75 -15.73
C CYS A 349 21.78 13.50 -14.71
N ALA A 350 20.45 13.32 -14.71
CA ALA A 350 19.57 13.94 -13.72
C ALA A 350 19.90 13.46 -12.30
N ILE A 351 20.04 12.14 -12.10
CA ILE A 351 20.47 11.58 -10.81
C ILE A 351 21.84 12.11 -10.41
N ARG A 352 22.81 12.11 -11.34
CA ARG A 352 24.15 12.62 -11.07
C ARG A 352 24.12 14.09 -10.65
N ASP A 353 23.39 14.95 -11.36
CA ASP A 353 23.28 16.38 -11.03
C ASP A 353 22.64 16.57 -9.63
N VAL A 354 21.61 15.79 -9.30
CA VAL A 354 20.97 15.75 -7.97
C VAL A 354 21.94 15.33 -6.89
N MET A 355 22.70 14.25 -7.08
CA MET A 355 23.67 13.77 -6.10
C MET A 355 24.85 14.73 -5.95
N MET A 356 25.36 15.28 -7.04
CA MET A 356 26.47 16.24 -7.00
C MET A 356 26.09 17.51 -6.23
N LEU A 357 24.91 18.06 -6.48
CA LEU A 357 24.48 19.30 -5.82
C LEU A 357 23.98 19.07 -4.39
N LEU A 358 23.22 18.01 -4.12
CA LEU A 358 22.60 17.80 -2.80
C LEU A 358 23.42 16.89 -1.87
N LEU A 359 24.06 15.82 -2.37
CA LEU A 359 24.86 14.92 -1.53
C LEU A 359 26.31 15.36 -1.44
N GLU A 360 27.00 15.58 -2.57
CA GLU A 360 28.42 15.97 -2.57
C GLU A 360 28.64 17.44 -2.21
N GLY A 361 27.56 18.23 -2.06
CA GLY A 361 27.65 19.65 -1.72
C GLY A 361 28.44 20.47 -2.75
N ARG A 362 28.49 20.04 -4.02
CA ARG A 362 29.19 20.76 -5.09
C ARG A 362 28.62 22.17 -5.19
N GLU A 363 29.49 23.17 -5.30
CA GLU A 363 29.14 24.59 -5.46
C GLU A 363 28.49 25.26 -4.23
N ILE A 364 28.48 24.61 -3.05
CA ILE A 364 28.04 25.24 -1.79
C ILE A 364 28.82 26.53 -1.49
N HIS A 365 30.14 26.54 -1.69
CA HIS A 365 30.94 27.77 -1.51
C HIS A 365 30.52 28.90 -2.46
N THR A 366 30.09 28.55 -3.68
CA THR A 366 29.58 29.53 -4.66
C THR A 366 28.25 30.11 -4.18
N LEU A 367 27.35 29.27 -3.66
CA LEU A 367 26.10 29.72 -3.04
C LEU A 367 26.34 30.65 -1.85
N LEU A 368 27.20 30.24 -0.90
CA LEU A 368 27.54 31.04 0.28
C LEU A 368 28.10 32.41 -0.12
N LYS A 369 28.99 32.47 -1.14
CA LYS A 369 29.51 33.75 -1.67
C LYS A 369 28.42 34.65 -2.22
N PHE A 370 27.41 34.12 -2.91
CA PHE A 370 26.29 34.93 -3.39
C PHE A 370 25.42 35.43 -2.23
N CYS A 371 25.16 34.59 -1.22
CA CYS A 371 24.45 35.02 -0.03
C CYS A 371 25.22 36.08 0.78
N GLN A 372 26.55 35.99 0.85
CA GLN A 372 27.41 37.00 1.48
C GLN A 372 27.36 38.34 0.72
N LYS A 373 27.38 38.31 -0.63
CA LYS A 373 27.26 39.51 -1.46
C LYS A 373 25.95 40.27 -1.25
N GLU A 374 24.85 39.55 -1.01
CA GLU A 374 23.55 40.15 -0.65
C GLU A 374 23.43 40.39 0.87
N SER A 375 24.44 40.01 1.65
CA SER A 375 24.52 40.15 3.12
C SER A 375 23.32 39.56 3.86
N ILE A 376 22.86 38.38 3.44
CA ILE A 376 21.62 37.75 3.96
C ILE A 376 21.85 36.56 4.92
N LEU A 377 23.05 35.98 4.99
CA LEU A 377 23.27 34.74 5.78
C LEU A 377 23.05 34.93 7.28
N ASP A 378 23.56 36.03 7.84
CA ASP A 378 23.58 36.29 9.28
C ASP A 378 22.36 37.11 9.75
N ARG A 379 21.36 37.30 8.86
CA ARG A 379 20.12 38.01 9.16
C ARG A 379 19.02 37.02 9.59
N PRO A 380 18.14 37.43 10.52
CA PRO A 380 16.88 36.74 10.75
C PRO A 380 16.10 36.54 9.47
N ILE A 381 15.41 35.41 9.33
CA ILE A 381 14.60 35.11 8.13
C ILE A 381 13.50 36.17 7.91
N GLU A 382 12.99 36.77 8.97
CA GLU A 382 11.94 37.79 8.94
C GLU A 382 12.43 39.11 8.29
N GLU A 383 13.74 39.37 8.33
CA GLU A 383 14.36 40.58 7.78
C GLU A 383 14.73 40.44 6.30
N ILE A 384 14.53 39.27 5.70
CA ILE A 384 15.01 38.96 4.36
C ILE A 384 13.86 39.03 3.37
N SER A 385 14.00 39.93 2.39
CA SER A 385 13.00 40.06 1.35
C SER A 385 13.00 38.85 0.40
N LYS A 386 11.82 38.43 -0.04
CA LYS A 386 11.67 37.42 -1.11
C LYS A 386 12.45 37.79 -2.38
N GLN A 387 12.65 39.08 -2.64
CA GLN A 387 13.41 39.55 -3.79
C GLN A 387 14.91 39.28 -3.66
N GLN A 388 15.51 39.44 -2.48
CA GLN A 388 16.92 39.11 -2.25
C GLN A 388 17.16 37.60 -2.44
N LEU A 389 16.31 36.75 -1.89
CA LEU A 389 16.42 35.30 -2.06
C LEU A 389 16.30 34.89 -3.54
N ARG A 390 15.38 35.53 -4.29
CA ARG A 390 15.27 35.33 -5.76
C ARG A 390 16.53 35.74 -6.51
N ARG A 391 17.16 36.86 -6.17
CA ARG A 391 18.43 37.28 -6.81
C ARG A 391 19.54 36.26 -6.58
N VAL A 392 19.70 35.79 -5.34
CA VAL A 392 20.65 34.73 -5.02
C VAL A 392 20.34 33.46 -5.80
N SER A 393 19.07 33.05 -5.85
CA SER A 393 18.62 31.91 -6.64
C SER A 393 18.96 32.06 -8.12
N ASP A 394 18.63 33.19 -8.73
CA ASP A 394 18.91 33.45 -10.14
C ASP A 394 20.42 33.44 -10.44
N MET A 395 21.22 34.08 -9.59
CA MET A 395 22.69 34.11 -9.74
C MET A 395 23.28 32.72 -9.63
N PHE A 396 22.83 31.92 -8.66
CA PHE A 396 23.30 30.56 -8.46
C PHE A 396 22.90 29.64 -9.62
N ILE A 397 21.61 29.56 -9.94
CA ILE A 397 21.08 28.66 -10.99
C ILE A 397 21.62 29.03 -12.38
N LYS A 398 21.65 30.33 -12.74
CA LYS A 398 22.23 30.77 -14.03
C LYS A 398 23.73 30.51 -14.08
N GLY A 399 24.45 30.72 -12.98
CA GLY A 399 25.89 30.44 -12.90
C GLY A 399 26.25 28.97 -13.10
N LEU A 400 25.32 28.06 -12.83
CA LEU A 400 25.49 26.62 -12.93
C LEU A 400 24.94 25.99 -14.21
N SER A 401 24.20 26.75 -15.02
CA SER A 401 23.51 26.23 -16.22
C SER A 401 24.44 25.63 -17.27
N GLY A 402 25.72 26.05 -17.30
CA GLY A 402 26.73 25.45 -18.18
C GLY A 402 27.38 24.17 -17.66
N LYS A 403 27.23 23.86 -16.36
CA LYS A 403 27.86 22.69 -15.70
C LYS A 403 26.87 21.54 -15.47
N PHE A 404 25.61 21.88 -15.19
CA PHE A 404 24.57 20.93 -14.78
C PHE A 404 23.33 21.08 -15.68
N PRO A 405 23.11 20.15 -16.63
CA PRO A 405 21.98 20.21 -17.56
C PRO A 405 20.60 20.32 -16.91
N PHE A 406 20.44 19.76 -15.70
CA PHE A 406 19.16 19.75 -14.98
C PHE A 406 19.04 20.84 -13.92
N VAL A 407 19.95 21.83 -13.87
CA VAL A 407 19.95 22.83 -12.79
C VAL A 407 18.71 23.71 -12.75
N SER A 408 18.03 23.89 -13.89
CA SER A 408 16.79 24.68 -13.97
C SER A 408 15.63 24.10 -13.15
N ASN A 409 15.71 22.80 -12.80
CA ASN A 409 14.75 22.13 -11.95
C ASN A 409 15.04 22.30 -10.46
N PHE A 410 16.14 22.96 -10.10
CA PHE A 410 16.45 23.29 -8.73
C PHE A 410 15.94 24.68 -8.37
N SER A 411 15.52 24.84 -7.11
CA SER A 411 15.15 26.14 -6.58
C SER A 411 15.64 26.31 -5.15
N ILE A 412 16.13 27.52 -4.87
CA ILE A 412 16.54 27.91 -3.53
C ILE A 412 15.31 28.42 -2.77
N CYS A 413 15.06 27.79 -1.62
CA CYS A 413 13.91 28.05 -0.77
C CYS A 413 14.34 28.14 0.69
N SER A 414 13.40 28.52 1.56
CA SER A 414 13.54 28.42 3.01
C SER A 414 12.67 27.27 3.53
N SER A 415 13.22 26.37 4.34
CA SER A 415 12.43 25.43 5.13
C SER A 415 11.74 26.15 6.30
N SER A 416 10.70 25.54 6.86
CA SER A 416 10.04 26.01 8.08
C SER A 416 10.78 25.60 9.36
N VAL A 417 11.70 24.64 9.29
CA VAL A 417 12.38 24.04 10.44
C VAL A 417 13.87 23.90 10.17
N CYS A 418 14.71 23.96 11.21
CA CYS A 418 16.16 23.75 11.08
C CYS A 418 16.47 22.28 10.75
N VAL A 419 17.61 22.05 10.09
CA VAL A 419 18.00 20.70 9.62
C VAL A 419 18.12 19.67 10.76
N PHE A 420 18.54 20.10 11.96
CA PHE A 420 18.72 19.21 13.11
C PHE A 420 17.40 18.67 13.66
N GLU A 421 16.36 19.50 13.70
CA GLU A 421 15.01 19.09 14.12
C GLU A 421 14.31 18.24 13.04
N GLU A 422 14.56 18.53 11.76
CA GLU A 422 14.12 17.66 10.66
C GLU A 422 14.79 16.28 10.73
N LEU A 423 16.11 16.21 10.94
CA LEU A 423 16.83 14.94 11.07
C LEU A 423 16.34 14.13 12.28
N ARG A 424 16.09 14.78 13.41
CA ARG A 424 15.52 14.16 14.61
C ARG A 424 14.19 13.46 14.32
N SER A 425 13.30 14.11 13.57
CA SER A 425 11.96 13.60 13.25
C SER A 425 11.91 12.67 12.02
N SER A 426 12.95 12.64 11.19
CA SER A 426 12.99 11.90 9.91
C SER A 426 13.11 10.38 9.99
N SER A 427 13.36 9.81 11.17
CA SER A 427 13.72 8.39 11.38
C SER A 427 15.00 7.92 10.65
N LEU A 428 15.78 8.83 10.05
CA LEU A 428 17.10 8.49 9.47
C LEU A 428 18.16 8.24 10.55
N ILE A 429 17.97 8.80 11.73
CA ILE A 429 18.84 8.67 12.90
C ILE A 429 18.12 7.81 13.94
N ASN A 430 18.65 6.62 14.21
CA ASN A 430 17.94 5.60 15.00
C ASN A 430 17.83 5.93 16.49
N ASP A 431 18.71 6.78 17.00
CA ASP A 431 18.89 7.13 18.41
C ASP A 431 18.59 8.61 18.71
N ALA A 432 17.81 9.25 17.84
CA ALA A 432 17.34 10.61 18.05
C ALA A 432 16.32 10.68 19.21
N PRO A 433 16.34 11.74 20.04
CA PRO A 433 15.40 11.92 21.13
C PRO A 433 13.98 12.13 20.61
N CYS A 434 13.00 11.61 21.35
CA CYS A 434 11.58 11.79 21.03
C CYS A 434 11.11 13.24 21.24
N GLU A 435 11.72 13.94 22.20
CA GLU A 435 11.40 15.32 22.53
C GLU A 435 11.95 16.31 21.48
N PRO A 436 11.23 17.42 21.22
CA PRO A 436 11.70 18.45 20.30
C PRO A 436 12.94 19.16 20.85
N LEU A 437 13.81 19.62 19.95
CA LEU A 437 14.99 20.38 20.35
C LEU A 437 14.60 21.73 20.96
N LYS A 438 15.44 22.22 21.87
CA LYS A 438 15.27 23.56 22.46
C LYS A 438 15.23 24.61 21.33
N PRO A 439 14.21 25.49 21.32
CA PRO A 439 14.05 26.46 20.25
C PRO A 439 15.25 27.43 20.21
N ILE A 440 15.76 27.65 19.00
CA ILE A 440 16.86 28.57 18.76
C ILE A 440 16.34 30.00 18.95
N LYS A 441 16.98 30.80 19.82
CA LYS A 441 16.53 32.16 20.17
C LYS A 441 16.42 33.11 18.97
N LYS A 442 17.29 32.93 17.97
CA LYS A 442 17.34 33.72 16.73
C LYS A 442 17.60 32.76 15.56
N ILE A 443 16.63 32.60 14.67
CA ILE A 443 16.74 31.73 13.51
C ILE A 443 17.28 32.56 12.34
N LEU A 444 18.48 32.21 11.87
CA LEU A 444 19.11 32.88 10.73
C LEU A 444 18.63 32.25 9.42
N LEU A 445 18.80 32.96 8.29
CA LEU A 445 18.54 32.33 6.98
C LEU A 445 19.36 31.08 6.78
N LEU A 446 20.62 31.09 7.21
CA LEU A 446 21.51 29.92 7.10
C LEU A 446 20.86 28.66 7.70
N ASP A 447 20.12 28.80 8.80
CA ASP A 447 19.44 27.71 9.49
C ASP A 447 18.31 27.10 8.68
N LEU A 448 17.70 27.86 7.78
CA LEU A 448 16.51 27.48 7.01
C LEU A 448 16.78 27.32 5.50
N LEU A 449 17.90 27.82 4.99
CA LEU A 449 18.21 27.82 3.57
C LEU A 449 18.31 26.39 3.05
N THR A 450 17.60 26.12 1.95
CA THR A 450 17.53 24.80 1.36
C THR A 450 17.55 24.85 -0.16
N LEU A 451 18.08 23.80 -0.77
CA LEU A 451 18.03 23.55 -2.20
C LEU A 451 17.05 22.41 -2.45
N THR A 452 16.03 22.70 -3.25
CA THR A 452 14.99 21.72 -3.62
C THR A 452 15.14 21.36 -5.08
N TYR A 453 14.80 20.13 -5.44
CA TYR A 453 14.75 19.66 -6.82
C TYR A 453 13.33 19.22 -7.16
N SER A 454 12.78 19.78 -8.24
CA SER A 454 11.48 19.39 -8.81
C SER A 454 11.72 18.59 -10.07
N PRO A 455 11.65 17.24 -10.03
CA PRO A 455 11.92 16.42 -11.20
C PRO A 455 10.95 16.76 -12.34
N PRO A 456 11.37 16.63 -13.61
CA PRO A 456 10.44 16.67 -14.73
C PRO A 456 9.30 15.65 -14.54
N PRO A 457 8.07 15.89 -15.04
CA PRO A 457 6.92 14.99 -14.83
C PRO A 457 7.11 13.54 -15.31
N LYS A 458 8.11 13.28 -16.16
CA LYS A 458 8.45 11.93 -16.64
C LYS A 458 9.50 11.22 -15.75
N MET A 459 10.10 11.94 -14.80
CA MET A 459 11.16 11.47 -13.91
C MET A 459 10.77 11.54 -12.41
N ASP A 460 9.66 12.17 -12.06
CA ASP A 460 9.18 12.35 -10.69
C ASP A 460 9.06 11.03 -9.90
N LYS A 461 8.66 9.96 -10.57
CA LYS A 461 8.56 8.61 -9.99
C LYS A 461 9.89 7.89 -9.86
N LEU A 462 10.89 8.30 -10.65
CA LEU A 462 12.23 7.70 -10.65
C LEU A 462 13.18 8.44 -9.71
N ILE A 463 12.91 9.72 -9.46
CA ILE A 463 13.59 10.58 -8.48
C ILE A 463 12.51 11.11 -7.53
N PRO A 464 12.00 10.27 -6.62
CA PRO A 464 10.86 10.63 -5.78
C PRO A 464 11.16 11.85 -4.90
N PRO A 465 10.20 12.78 -4.70
CA PRO A 465 10.39 13.94 -3.85
C PRO A 465 10.83 13.60 -2.42
N HIS A 466 10.35 12.47 -1.87
CA HIS A 466 10.74 12.02 -0.53
C HIS A 466 12.22 11.59 -0.45
N ILE A 467 12.79 11.04 -1.53
CA ILE A 467 14.22 10.72 -1.61
C ILE A 467 15.04 12.00 -1.75
N VAL A 468 14.60 12.93 -2.61
CA VAL A 468 15.24 14.26 -2.76
C VAL A 468 15.30 14.99 -1.41
N GLN A 469 14.22 14.93 -0.63
CA GLN A 469 14.18 15.51 0.71
C GLN A 469 15.26 14.92 1.64
N MET A 470 15.51 13.61 1.56
CA MET A 470 16.59 12.98 2.33
C MET A 470 17.97 13.51 1.90
N TYR A 471 18.21 13.73 0.60
CA TYR A 471 19.45 14.34 0.11
C TYR A 471 19.61 15.79 0.58
N THR A 472 18.51 16.53 0.62
CA THR A 472 18.47 17.91 1.10
C THR A 472 18.94 18.02 2.55
N PHE A 473 18.76 17.01 3.41
CA PHE A 473 19.33 17.05 4.77
C PHE A 473 20.86 17.08 4.75
N VAL A 474 21.48 16.23 3.93
CA VAL A 474 22.95 16.19 3.77
C VAL A 474 23.47 17.53 3.23
N PHE A 475 22.80 18.09 2.21
CA PHE A 475 23.10 19.42 1.68
C PHE A 475 23.11 20.49 2.76
N ARG A 476 22.07 20.53 3.59
CA ARG A 476 21.91 21.53 4.65
C ARG A 476 22.97 21.38 5.74
N LEU A 477 23.38 20.15 6.07
CA LEU A 477 24.50 19.91 7.00
C LEU A 477 25.82 20.46 6.44
N TYR A 478 26.11 20.20 5.16
CA TYR A 478 27.28 20.78 4.51
C TYR A 478 27.27 22.30 4.52
N MET A 479 26.13 22.91 4.19
CA MET A 479 25.97 24.36 4.19
C MET A 479 26.33 24.96 5.55
N GLN A 480 25.86 24.36 6.63
CA GLN A 480 26.13 24.77 8.01
C GLN A 480 27.62 24.68 8.37
N LEU A 481 28.25 23.55 8.04
CA LEU A 481 29.68 23.32 8.26
C LEU A 481 30.55 24.29 7.44
N CYS A 482 30.28 24.43 6.15
CA CYS A 482 31.04 25.33 5.26
C CYS A 482 30.90 26.80 5.66
N ALA A 483 29.71 27.24 6.09
CA ALA A 483 29.50 28.58 6.61
C ALA A 483 30.29 28.80 7.92
N SER A 484 30.28 27.80 8.81
CA SER A 484 31.04 27.85 10.07
C SER A 484 32.55 27.93 9.84
N ILE A 485 33.08 27.13 8.91
CA ILE A 485 34.49 27.20 8.46
C ILE A 485 34.81 28.60 7.94
N SER A 486 33.94 29.17 7.10
CA SER A 486 34.17 30.52 6.53
C SER A 486 34.23 31.58 7.63
N CYS A 487 33.26 31.56 8.55
CA CYS A 487 33.19 32.47 9.70
C CYS A 487 34.43 32.37 10.61
N LEU A 488 34.86 31.15 10.94
CA LEU A 488 36.06 30.91 11.75
C LEU A 488 37.34 31.31 11.02
N SER A 489 37.42 31.10 9.70
CA SER A 489 38.56 31.53 8.88
C SER A 489 38.70 33.06 8.89
N ASP A 490 37.59 33.77 8.72
CA ASP A 490 37.55 35.24 8.74
C ASP A 490 37.97 35.75 10.13
N GLY A 491 37.46 35.14 11.21
CA GLY A 491 37.86 35.49 12.58
C GLY A 491 39.35 35.26 12.86
N LEU A 492 39.91 34.12 12.43
CA LEU A 492 41.34 33.83 12.56
C LEU A 492 42.20 34.81 11.74
N PHE A 493 41.75 35.18 10.55
CA PHE A 493 42.43 36.15 9.70
C PHE A 493 42.47 37.53 10.36
N GLU A 494 41.35 38.03 10.89
CA GLU A 494 41.28 39.31 11.61
C GLU A 494 42.17 39.33 12.86
N LEU A 495 42.22 38.24 13.63
CA LEU A 495 43.15 38.11 14.75
C LEU A 495 44.62 38.19 14.29
N GLY A 496 44.95 37.51 13.19
CA GLY A 496 46.28 37.54 12.60
C GLY A 496 46.70 38.95 12.13
N LEU A 497 45.76 39.71 11.56
CA LEU A 497 45.99 41.10 11.15
C LEU A 497 46.28 42.02 12.34
N SER A 498 45.59 41.82 13.47
CA SER A 498 45.75 42.66 14.67
C SER A 498 47.14 42.58 15.30
N ARG A 499 47.88 41.47 15.07
CA ARG A 499 49.22 41.19 15.62
C ARG A 499 49.35 41.43 17.13
N ASN A 500 48.26 41.32 17.88
CA ASN A 500 48.23 41.58 19.31
C ASN A 500 48.61 40.32 20.09
N SER A 501 49.61 40.39 20.98
CA SER A 501 49.99 39.24 21.81
C SER A 501 48.91 38.86 22.83
N SER A 502 48.06 39.80 23.25
CA SER A 502 46.98 39.52 24.20
C SER A 502 45.83 38.71 23.61
N SER A 503 45.74 38.58 22.27
CA SER A 503 44.71 37.77 21.60
C SER A 503 45.11 36.32 21.38
N PHE A 504 46.29 35.89 21.87
CA PHE A 504 46.78 34.52 21.73
C PHE A 504 45.82 33.45 22.30
N PRO A 505 45.22 33.62 23.50
CA PRO A 505 44.25 32.65 24.03
C PRO A 505 43.00 32.53 23.14
N ARG A 506 42.52 33.66 22.60
CA ARG A 506 41.37 33.70 21.67
C ARG A 506 41.69 32.96 20.38
N ALA A 507 42.88 33.19 19.82
CA ALA A 507 43.34 32.51 18.60
C ALA A 507 43.44 30.99 18.81
N ALA A 508 43.88 30.53 19.97
CA ALA A 508 43.92 29.10 20.30
C ALA A 508 42.53 28.46 20.31
N ILE A 509 41.53 29.13 20.90
CA ILE A 509 40.14 28.64 20.92
C ILE A 509 39.53 28.61 19.52
N LEU A 510 39.68 29.69 18.74
CA LEU A 510 39.19 29.71 17.36
C LEU A 510 39.87 28.66 16.48
N SER A 511 41.17 28.41 16.70
CA SER A 511 41.91 27.35 15.99
C SER A 511 41.39 25.95 16.35
N ALA A 512 41.06 25.72 17.62
CA ALA A 512 40.47 24.47 18.08
C ALA A 512 39.06 24.24 17.50
N LEU A 513 38.20 25.28 17.55
CA LEU A 513 36.88 25.27 16.90
C LEU A 513 36.99 24.99 15.40
N TYR A 514 37.88 25.69 14.72
CA TYR A 514 38.13 25.51 13.28
C TYR A 514 38.52 24.08 12.96
N ARG A 515 39.47 23.52 13.71
CA ARG A 515 39.88 22.12 13.56
C ARG A 515 38.70 21.16 13.75
N ASN A 516 37.92 21.31 14.81
CA ASN A 516 36.79 20.41 15.08
C ASN A 516 35.72 20.46 13.98
N VAL A 517 35.39 21.66 13.48
CA VAL A 517 34.43 21.82 12.37
C VAL A 517 34.98 21.24 11.07
N VAL A 518 36.27 21.42 10.80
CA VAL A 518 36.95 20.82 9.63
C VAL A 518 36.95 19.30 9.74
N ASP A 519 37.29 18.73 10.90
CA ASP A 519 37.30 17.28 11.13
C ASP A 519 35.90 16.68 10.90
N LEU A 520 34.83 17.32 11.39
CA LEU A 520 33.44 16.92 11.12
C LEU A 520 33.07 17.01 9.62
N THR A 521 33.57 18.04 8.93
CA THR A 521 33.36 18.21 7.49
C THR A 521 34.05 17.13 6.68
N ILE A 522 35.26 16.73 7.08
CA ILE A 522 36.00 15.63 6.47
C ILE A 522 35.27 14.31 6.72
N GLU A 523 34.84 14.04 7.96
CA GLU A 523 34.07 12.82 8.28
C GLU A 523 32.81 12.68 7.41
N LEU A 524 32.03 13.77 7.27
CA LEU A 524 30.84 13.77 6.42
C LEU A 524 31.22 13.56 4.94
N THR A 525 32.29 14.20 4.47
CA THR A 525 32.78 14.06 3.10
C THR A 525 33.26 12.67 2.77
N ASP A 526 33.95 12.01 3.69
CA ASP A 526 34.38 10.63 3.50
C ASP A 526 33.20 9.66 3.53
N ALA A 527 32.18 9.91 4.35
CA ALA A 527 30.95 9.10 4.36
C ALA A 527 30.16 9.26 3.06
N VAL A 528 30.00 10.50 2.58
CA VAL A 528 29.34 10.82 1.31
C VAL A 528 30.11 10.23 0.14
N SER A 529 31.40 10.51 0.00
CA SER A 529 32.23 10.03 -1.11
C SER A 529 32.21 8.50 -1.23
N ARG A 530 32.28 7.77 -0.10
CA ARG A 530 32.18 6.31 -0.12
C ARG A 530 30.80 5.84 -0.56
N SER A 531 29.74 6.41 0.00
CA SER A 531 28.35 6.03 -0.30
C SER A 531 27.99 6.36 -1.74
N THR A 532 28.38 7.52 -2.26
CA THR A 532 28.13 7.91 -3.66
C THR A 532 28.95 7.07 -4.63
N THR A 533 30.19 6.70 -4.30
CA THR A 533 31.00 5.79 -5.11
C THR A 533 30.35 4.40 -5.20
N ASN A 534 29.88 3.85 -4.07
CA ASN A 534 29.13 2.59 -4.04
C ASN A 534 27.85 2.69 -4.88
N PHE A 535 27.08 3.77 -4.70
CA PHE A 535 25.88 4.02 -5.50
C PHE A 535 26.20 4.02 -7.00
N VAL A 536 27.22 4.76 -7.45
CA VAL A 536 27.57 4.84 -8.88
C VAL A 536 27.94 3.45 -9.42
N ASN A 537 28.72 2.67 -8.67
CA ASN A 537 29.10 1.32 -9.06
C ASN A 537 27.87 0.41 -9.20
N GLU A 538 26.97 0.40 -8.23
CA GLU A 538 25.76 -0.45 -8.24
C GLU A 538 24.70 0.05 -9.24
N MET A 539 24.63 1.36 -9.47
CA MET A 539 23.70 1.99 -10.40
C MET A 539 23.98 1.53 -11.84
N THR A 540 25.25 1.42 -12.23
CA THR A 540 25.62 0.94 -13.58
C THR A 540 25.15 -0.50 -13.85
N GLY A 541 25.14 -1.36 -12.82
CA GLY A 541 24.66 -2.74 -12.91
C GLY A 541 23.17 -2.93 -12.65
N SER A 542 22.43 -1.86 -12.31
CA SER A 542 21.02 -1.96 -11.95
C SER A 542 20.14 -2.29 -13.16
N GLU A 543 19.36 -3.36 -13.04
CA GLU A 543 18.49 -3.88 -14.10
C GLU A 543 17.03 -3.42 -13.99
N SER A 544 16.59 -2.80 -12.88
CA SER A 544 15.19 -2.45 -12.66
C SER A 544 15.01 -1.10 -11.96
N ILE A 545 13.86 -0.46 -12.14
CA ILE A 545 13.51 0.81 -11.47
C ILE A 545 13.53 0.63 -9.95
N ASP A 546 12.99 -0.48 -9.45
CA ASP A 546 12.94 -0.78 -8.02
C ASP A 546 14.35 -0.89 -7.40
N ALA A 547 15.30 -1.48 -8.14
CA ALA A 547 16.71 -1.52 -7.71
C ALA A 547 17.28 -0.10 -7.63
N VAL A 548 17.04 0.73 -8.64
CA VAL A 548 17.50 2.13 -8.67
C VAL A 548 16.90 2.96 -7.53
N LEU A 549 15.60 2.82 -7.25
CA LEU A 549 14.93 3.50 -6.14
C LEU A 549 15.48 3.06 -4.79
N LYS A 550 15.73 1.76 -4.64
CA LYS A 550 16.37 1.21 -3.43
C LYS A 550 17.76 1.80 -3.23
N LEU A 551 18.61 1.82 -4.26
CA LEU A 551 19.95 2.40 -4.18
C LEU A 551 19.92 3.87 -3.79
N GLN A 552 19.00 4.64 -4.37
CA GLN A 552 18.83 6.06 -4.06
C GLN A 552 18.41 6.29 -2.59
N LYS A 553 17.63 5.38 -2.01
CA LYS A 553 17.29 5.45 -0.59
C LYS A 553 18.48 5.01 0.26
N ASP A 554 19.08 3.87 -0.07
CA ASP A 554 20.15 3.24 0.70
C ASP A 554 21.40 4.12 0.79
N VAL A 555 21.72 4.94 -0.22
CA VAL A 555 22.88 5.85 -0.17
C VAL A 555 22.81 6.82 1.02
N VAL A 556 21.62 7.32 1.39
CA VAL A 556 21.46 8.22 2.53
C VAL A 556 21.56 7.47 3.84
N PHE A 557 20.96 6.29 3.90
CA PHE A 557 21.13 5.41 5.06
C PHE A 557 22.59 5.04 5.25
N GLN A 558 23.38 4.79 4.18
CA GLN A 558 24.82 4.53 4.28
C GLN A 558 25.61 5.75 4.79
N ILE A 559 25.24 6.97 4.39
CA ILE A 559 25.87 8.21 4.88
C ILE A 559 25.68 8.36 6.39
N PHE A 560 24.47 8.10 6.89
CA PHE A 560 24.17 8.23 8.32
C PHE A 560 24.46 6.95 9.12
N ALA A 561 24.54 5.78 8.48
CA ALA A 561 24.82 4.51 9.14
C ALA A 561 26.28 4.41 9.57
N LYS A 562 26.46 3.99 10.82
CA LYS A 562 27.75 3.60 11.36
C LYS A 562 28.16 2.25 10.77
N GLN A 563 29.06 2.24 9.79
CA GLN A 563 29.77 1.01 9.40
C GLN A 563 30.71 0.58 10.52
N GLY A 564 30.17 -0.09 11.54
CA GLY A 564 30.94 -1.02 12.34
C GLY A 564 30.89 -2.38 11.68
N LYS A 565 31.88 -2.72 10.82
CA LYS A 565 32.45 -4.08 10.82
C LYS A 565 33.74 -4.29 10.02
N ASP A 566 34.01 -3.60 8.91
CA ASP A 566 34.97 -4.21 7.96
C ASP A 566 36.27 -3.47 7.61
N TYR A 567 36.68 -2.36 8.27
CA TYR A 567 37.95 -1.72 7.85
C TYR A 567 38.91 -1.08 8.86
N PHE A 568 38.74 -1.23 10.18
CA PHE A 568 39.73 -0.66 11.14
C PHE A 568 40.13 -1.64 12.25
N ARG A 569 40.66 -2.80 11.84
CA ARG A 569 41.38 -3.72 12.73
C ARG A 569 42.90 -3.57 12.68
N SER A 570 43.48 -2.59 11.97
CA SER A 570 44.92 -2.63 11.67
C SER A 570 45.78 -1.41 11.99
N GLN A 571 45.29 -0.28 12.53
CA GLN A 571 46.27 0.81 12.80
C GLN A 571 45.96 1.86 13.88
N LEU A 572 45.15 1.54 14.90
CA LEU A 572 45.04 2.40 16.11
C LEU A 572 44.73 1.61 17.39
N ALA A 573 45.43 0.49 17.59
CA ALA A 573 45.33 -0.34 18.79
C ALA A 573 46.20 0.16 19.97
N LEU A 574 46.48 1.47 20.09
CA LEU A 574 47.39 1.95 21.15
C LEU A 574 46.91 3.13 22.00
N TYR A 575 45.74 3.73 21.76
CA TYR A 575 45.11 4.61 22.74
C TYR A 575 43.58 4.52 22.68
N GLY A 576 42.99 4.00 23.76
CA GLY A 576 41.64 4.37 24.21
C GLY A 576 40.46 3.65 23.57
N ARG A 577 39.91 2.70 24.34
CA ARG A 577 38.56 2.10 24.31
C ARG A 577 37.58 2.64 23.26
N GLU A 578 37.11 1.71 22.43
CA GLU A 578 35.89 1.79 21.64
C GLU A 578 34.70 2.30 22.48
N SER A 579 34.43 3.60 22.41
CA SER A 579 33.08 4.09 22.68
C SER A 579 32.40 4.24 21.34
N GLY A 580 31.44 3.35 21.09
CA GLY A 580 30.60 3.50 19.94
C GLY A 580 29.73 4.76 20.11
N LEU A 581 30.21 5.94 19.72
CA LEU A 581 29.39 7.15 19.68
C LEU A 581 28.10 6.89 18.88
N ASN A 582 26.96 7.13 19.55
CA ASN A 582 25.60 7.14 19.02
C ASN A 582 25.49 8.16 17.86
N GLN A 583 24.73 7.86 16.81
CA GLN A 583 24.60 8.71 15.61
C GLN A 583 24.11 10.11 15.99
N TRP A 584 23.09 10.17 16.87
CA TRP A 584 22.58 11.41 17.41
C TRP A 584 23.61 12.23 18.19
N ARG A 585 24.52 11.59 18.94
CA ARG A 585 25.55 12.31 19.72
C ARG A 585 26.50 13.09 18.82
N LYS A 586 26.94 12.48 17.71
CA LYS A 586 27.77 13.18 16.70
C LYS A 586 27.01 14.37 16.10
N LEU A 587 25.73 14.17 15.77
CA LEU A 587 24.88 15.22 15.22
C LEU A 587 24.66 16.37 16.22
N ALA A 588 24.43 16.04 17.50
CA ALA A 588 24.25 17.01 18.58
C ALA A 588 25.53 17.81 18.85
N TYR A 589 26.70 17.17 18.81
CA TYR A 589 27.98 17.87 18.91
C TYR A 589 28.17 18.85 17.76
N MET A 590 27.96 18.40 16.53
CA MET A 590 28.00 19.26 15.34
C MET A 590 27.02 20.42 15.44
N MET A 591 25.78 20.16 15.87
CA MET A 591 24.75 21.17 16.09
C MET A 591 25.24 22.28 17.02
N ARG A 592 25.82 21.91 18.16
CA ARG A 592 26.27 22.90 19.16
C ARG A 592 27.45 23.73 18.67
N LEU A 593 28.42 23.11 18.01
CA LEU A 593 29.55 23.83 17.40
C LEU A 593 29.08 24.81 16.33
N VAL A 594 28.25 24.35 15.41
CA VAL A 594 27.70 25.19 14.33
C VAL A 594 26.87 26.33 14.91
N HIS A 595 25.97 26.06 15.86
CA HIS A 595 25.15 27.11 16.47
C HIS A 595 26.00 28.14 17.23
N LEU A 596 27.04 27.71 17.94
CA LEU A 596 27.97 28.63 18.60
C LEU A 596 28.62 29.57 17.58
N VAL A 597 29.15 29.01 16.48
CA VAL A 597 29.84 29.78 15.44
C VAL A 597 28.89 30.70 14.67
N SER A 598 27.72 30.20 14.26
CA SER A 598 26.77 30.94 13.43
C SER A 598 26.08 32.06 14.20
N GLN A 599 25.71 31.84 15.47
CA GLN A 599 25.04 32.86 16.28
C GLN A 599 25.97 34.00 16.68
N MET A 600 27.24 33.68 16.94
CA MET A 600 28.22 34.69 17.33
C MET A 600 28.69 35.50 16.14
N GLY A 601 28.80 34.88 14.96
CA GLY A 601 29.39 35.49 13.77
C GLY A 601 30.85 35.93 14.02
N VAL A 602 31.48 36.54 13.02
CA VAL A 602 32.89 36.96 13.14
C VAL A 602 33.09 37.92 14.31
N THR A 603 32.22 38.92 14.45
CA THR A 603 32.32 39.92 15.52
C THR A 603 32.18 39.30 16.91
N GLY A 604 31.20 38.41 17.12
CA GLY A 604 31.02 37.74 18.42
C GLY A 604 32.19 36.80 18.72
N LEU A 605 32.73 36.10 17.72
CA LEU A 605 33.89 35.25 17.89
C LEU A 605 35.15 36.03 18.32
N LEU A 606 35.31 37.26 17.84
CA LEU A 606 36.44 38.12 18.18
C LEU A 606 36.31 38.76 19.57
N TYR A 607 35.11 39.19 19.95
CA TYR A 607 34.91 40.09 21.09
C TYR A 607 34.08 39.53 22.24
N SER A 608 33.50 38.33 22.13
CA SER A 608 32.70 37.75 23.20
C SER A 608 33.51 37.40 24.43
N THR A 609 32.95 37.75 25.59
CA THR A 609 33.46 37.40 26.92
C THR A 609 33.13 35.96 27.32
N THR A 610 32.13 35.32 26.69
CA THR A 610 31.63 33.98 27.08
C THR A 610 32.13 32.86 26.20
N LEU A 611 32.68 33.14 25.00
CA LEU A 611 33.02 32.10 24.00
C LEU A 611 33.96 31.01 24.56
N THR A 612 34.84 31.35 25.50
CA THR A 612 35.71 30.35 26.14
C THR A 612 34.89 29.38 27.00
N GLU A 613 34.03 29.90 27.86
CA GLU A 613 33.14 29.11 28.72
C GLU A 613 32.18 28.28 27.87
N ASP A 614 31.52 28.90 26.88
CA ASP A 614 30.58 28.23 25.99
C ASP A 614 31.23 27.07 25.21
N TYR A 615 32.49 27.24 24.78
CA TYR A 615 33.23 26.18 24.11
C TYR A 615 33.65 25.05 25.07
N TYR A 616 34.11 25.38 26.27
CA TYR A 616 34.46 24.36 27.27
C TYR A 616 33.24 23.55 27.72
N VAL A 617 32.07 24.19 27.87
CA VAL A 617 30.81 23.46 28.15
C VAL A 617 30.50 22.45 27.04
N ILE A 618 30.70 22.81 25.77
CA ILE A 618 30.51 21.85 24.66
C ILE A 618 31.50 20.69 24.76
N LEU A 619 32.77 20.95 25.11
CA LEU A 619 33.78 19.90 25.27
C LEU A 619 33.51 19.01 26.50
N GLU A 620 33.15 19.60 27.63
CA GLU A 620 32.79 18.88 28.86
C GLU A 620 31.57 17.99 28.63
N ASP A 621 30.54 18.46 27.93
CA ASP A 621 29.36 17.65 27.60
C ASP A 621 29.69 16.50 26.63
N VAL A 622 30.77 16.63 25.85
CA VAL A 622 31.29 15.58 24.95
C VAL A 622 32.17 14.58 25.71
N GLU A 623 33.02 15.05 26.62
CA GLU A 623 33.93 14.24 27.44
C GLU A 623 33.22 13.50 28.58
N SER A 624 32.22 14.12 29.21
CA SER A 624 31.40 13.54 30.30
C SER A 624 30.40 12.49 29.79
N MET A 625 30.10 12.48 28.50
CA MET A 625 28.95 11.75 27.93
C MET A 625 27.60 12.05 28.60
N GLU A 626 27.47 13.14 29.36
CA GLU A 626 26.20 13.64 29.93
C GLU A 626 25.41 14.48 28.90
N LEU A 627 25.35 14.04 27.64
CA LEU A 627 24.28 14.43 26.71
C LEU A 627 22.98 13.66 27.05
N THR A 628 22.73 13.49 28.34
CA THR A 628 21.56 12.86 28.94
C THR A 628 20.87 13.89 29.82
N GLU A 629 20.00 14.67 29.20
CA GLU A 629 18.56 14.57 29.42
C GLU A 629 17.85 14.82 28.08
#